data_AF-A0A834BEC9-F1
#
_entry.id   AF-A0A834BEC9-F1
#
_cell.length_a   1.000
_cell.length_b   1.000
_cell.length_c   1.000
_cell.angle_alpha   90.00
_cell.angle_beta   90.00
_cell.angle_gamma   90.00
#
_symmetry.space_group_name_H-M   'P 1'
#
loop_
_entity.id
_entity.type
_entity.pdbx_description
1 polymer ?
#
loop_
_entity_poly.entity_id
_entity_poly.type
_entity_poly.pdbx_seq_one_letter_code
_entity_poly.pdbx_strand_id
1 'polypeptide(L)'
;MGFRTALAPQYITTNEMIFYAYVPPSEPQETIYTKTFNNIHSGKVIQSRNTGKAYIREILQSHKSAEFLSAVIAEVIEPFGIQDVTQSPCLSSTLSIAPEQDSFKLTLQQPTPGVVSLFQASDIEKTVVIPGYSSFLIISIVDDQNALAKATMPRLVPTDMTFVKDSWFLYDFGQKNGQTWEIHAKPCNYWFQQHDDSLSLSVLKYIDLGKSYTLQVKVMPHGKGTQIIGLPLVKIIVGNPTVLQVKVEGSFDDADNYLMKISVASQYMLQGTTSLAFIIGEASTDCFVTTFVPILKSSCSYLKSMHHNPSKVIPLEDWLSGVHKDSQGFNMIKTLPINYRPPSNMGIAIPLTDNFYHADPSKPIPRNLFLKSKKSGKFKQCANVSTREECNCTLDQKFSHAVAFSDCREKVPRFKFPVTHYPVSLAIHSEDGRAPVKTPYLVTVTEVNERENWELKHTVPENVKKLKNHLESILKVPVYNPSGLNLSIRGSELFHFRVSVVPGVTFCELVEEFEIYVDEVPLPFPGHTLIAIATAVVLGGMIFIVFMLQIRNIHPWDKCKTFLKRSKMN
;
A
#
# COMPACT_ATOMS: atom_id res chain seq x y z
N MET A 1 22.99 -29.39 2.86
CA MET A 1 21.74 -30.19 2.94
C MET A 1 22.15 -31.64 3.09
N GLY A 2 21.56 -32.38 4.03
CA GLY A 2 22.03 -33.71 4.45
C GLY A 2 21.79 -34.84 3.46
N PHE A 3 21.96 -34.63 2.15
CA PHE A 3 21.93 -35.70 1.15
C PHE A 3 23.34 -36.24 0.93
N ARG A 4 23.59 -37.49 1.34
CA ARG A 4 24.92 -38.11 1.29
C ARG A 4 24.82 -39.59 0.95
N THR A 5 25.03 -39.93 -0.30
CA THR A 5 25.27 -41.31 -0.72
C THR A 5 26.12 -41.39 -1.99
N ALA A 6 26.48 -42.56 -2.48
CA ALA A 6 27.05 -42.73 -3.82
C ALA A 6 25.94 -42.66 -4.88
N LEU A 7 26.21 -42.00 -6.02
CA LEU A 7 25.28 -41.97 -7.15
C LEU A 7 25.77 -42.89 -8.26
N ALA A 8 24.85 -43.66 -8.83
CA ALA A 8 25.12 -44.48 -10.00
C ALA A 8 24.47 -43.84 -11.25
N PRO A 9 25.24 -43.14 -12.10
CA PRO A 9 24.72 -42.58 -13.34
C PRO A 9 24.36 -43.66 -14.36
N GLN A 10 23.30 -43.42 -15.13
CA GLN A 10 22.84 -44.23 -16.25
C GLN A 10 22.44 -43.29 -17.39
N TYR A 11 23.07 -43.39 -18.55
CA TYR A 11 22.66 -42.63 -19.73
C TYR A 11 21.35 -43.17 -20.31
N ILE A 12 20.43 -42.27 -20.66
CA ILE A 12 19.29 -42.55 -21.54
C ILE A 12 19.61 -42.01 -22.94
N THR A 13 20.02 -40.75 -23.02
CA THR A 13 20.39 -40.06 -24.26
C THR A 13 21.64 -39.19 -24.01
N THR A 14 22.17 -38.53 -25.03
CA THR A 14 23.29 -37.58 -24.85
C THR A 14 22.94 -36.41 -23.91
N ASN A 15 21.65 -36.09 -23.78
CA ASN A 15 21.17 -34.94 -23.04
C ASN A 15 20.40 -35.33 -21.77
N GLU A 16 20.20 -36.63 -21.51
CA GLU A 16 19.44 -37.11 -20.35
C GLU A 16 20.13 -38.29 -19.67
N MET A 17 20.25 -38.18 -18.34
CA MET A 17 20.89 -39.16 -17.47
C MET A 17 20.02 -39.41 -16.23
N ILE A 18 19.96 -40.66 -15.78
CA ILE A 18 19.38 -41.02 -14.50
C ILE A 18 20.49 -41.17 -13.47
N PHE A 19 20.34 -40.55 -12.31
CA PHE A 19 21.20 -40.81 -11.15
C PHE A 19 20.45 -41.65 -10.13
N TYR A 20 20.93 -42.87 -9.89
CA TYR A 20 20.39 -43.74 -8.86
C TYR A 20 21.11 -43.49 -7.54
N ALA A 21 20.36 -43.26 -6.46
CA ALA A 21 20.92 -43.09 -5.13
C ALA A 21 21.11 -44.47 -4.48
N TYR A 22 22.37 -44.84 -4.21
CA TYR A 22 22.67 -46.10 -3.55
C TYR A 22 22.32 -46.05 -2.06
N VAL A 23 21.80 -47.13 -1.49
CA VAL A 23 21.56 -47.26 -0.06
C VAL A 23 22.18 -48.58 0.38
N PRO A 24 23.26 -48.57 1.16
CA PRO A 24 23.88 -49.80 1.65
C PRO A 24 22.88 -50.65 2.44
N PRO A 25 22.88 -51.99 2.30
CA PRO A 25 22.00 -52.86 3.08
C PRO A 25 22.20 -52.75 4.60
N SER A 26 23.39 -52.30 5.03
CA SER A 26 23.73 -52.07 6.44
C SER A 26 23.27 -50.71 6.98
N GLU A 27 22.58 -49.89 6.18
CA GLU A 27 22.18 -48.55 6.58
C GLU A 27 21.07 -48.57 7.64
N PRO A 28 21.21 -47.84 8.77
CA PRO A 28 20.15 -47.69 9.77
C PRO A 28 18.89 -47.06 9.17
N GLN A 29 17.70 -47.53 9.58
CA GLN A 29 16.42 -46.96 9.12
C GLN A 29 16.31 -45.45 9.38
N GLU A 30 16.91 -44.98 10.47
CA GLU A 30 16.93 -43.56 10.84
C GLU A 30 17.71 -42.69 9.85
N THR A 31 18.65 -43.22 9.08
CA THR A 31 19.49 -42.42 8.16
C THR A 31 19.14 -42.60 6.70
N ILE A 32 18.26 -43.53 6.32
CA ILE A 32 17.85 -43.78 4.93
C ILE A 32 17.34 -42.51 4.24
N TYR A 33 16.62 -41.63 4.95
CA TYR A 33 16.10 -40.38 4.38
C TYR A 33 17.21 -39.43 3.88
N THR A 34 18.44 -39.57 4.40
CA THR A 34 19.62 -38.79 3.97
C THR A 34 20.27 -39.35 2.71
N LYS A 35 19.88 -40.55 2.28
CA LYS A 35 20.43 -41.26 1.11
C LYS A 35 19.41 -41.40 -0.02
N THR A 36 18.27 -40.73 0.09
CA THR A 36 17.18 -40.80 -0.89
C THR A 36 16.81 -39.43 -1.43
N PHE A 37 16.46 -39.40 -2.71
CA PHE A 37 15.94 -38.21 -3.36
C PHE A 37 14.48 -37.99 -2.97
N ASN A 38 14.21 -36.79 -2.49
CA ASN A 38 12.90 -36.27 -2.12
C ASN A 38 12.65 -34.92 -2.81
N ASN A 39 11.39 -34.44 -2.78
CA ASN A 39 10.90 -33.32 -3.58
C ASN A 39 11.72 -32.03 -3.49
N ILE A 40 12.46 -31.84 -2.40
CA ILE A 40 13.38 -30.71 -2.21
C ILE A 40 14.54 -30.68 -3.21
N HIS A 41 14.84 -31.79 -3.89
CA HIS A 41 15.87 -31.87 -4.93
C HIS A 41 15.34 -31.53 -6.33
N SER A 42 14.02 -31.48 -6.51
CA SER A 42 13.43 -31.11 -7.79
C SER A 42 13.82 -29.68 -8.14
N GLY A 43 14.22 -29.45 -9.39
CA GLY A 43 14.65 -28.13 -9.86
C GLY A 43 16.05 -27.68 -9.41
N LYS A 44 16.84 -28.57 -8.81
CA LYS A 44 18.25 -28.30 -8.45
C LYS A 44 19.23 -28.80 -9.50
N VAL A 45 20.48 -28.38 -9.36
CA VAL A 45 21.57 -28.75 -10.26
C VAL A 45 22.51 -29.73 -9.55
N ILE A 46 22.76 -30.88 -10.18
CA ILE A 46 23.86 -31.79 -9.83
C ILE A 46 25.09 -31.29 -10.57
N GLN A 47 26.18 -31.03 -9.85
CA GLN A 47 27.45 -30.62 -10.43
C GLN A 47 28.56 -31.53 -9.95
N SER A 48 29.41 -31.97 -10.88
CA SER A 48 30.68 -32.63 -10.55
C SER A 48 31.79 -31.59 -10.38
N ARG A 49 32.74 -31.88 -9.49
CA ARG A 49 33.94 -31.07 -9.22
C ARG A 49 34.88 -31.03 -10.41
N ASN A 50 34.92 -32.09 -11.21
CA ASN A 50 35.77 -32.16 -12.39
C ASN A 50 35.14 -31.32 -13.51
N THR A 51 34.10 -31.88 -14.14
CA THR A 51 33.31 -31.25 -15.20
C THR A 51 31.93 -31.88 -15.22
N GLY A 52 30.92 -31.08 -15.55
CA GLY A 52 29.57 -31.54 -15.82
C GLY A 52 28.53 -31.02 -14.86
N LYS A 53 27.37 -30.71 -15.42
CA LYS A 53 26.21 -30.17 -14.73
C LYS A 53 24.95 -30.75 -15.33
N ALA A 54 24.02 -31.15 -14.48
CA ALA A 54 22.71 -31.60 -14.92
C ALA A 54 21.58 -31.05 -14.04
N TYR A 55 20.46 -30.72 -14.67
CA TYR A 55 19.26 -30.20 -14.03
C TYR A 55 18.31 -31.33 -13.66
N ILE A 56 17.96 -31.46 -12.39
CA ILE A 56 16.99 -32.45 -11.92
C ILE A 56 15.58 -32.05 -12.38
N ARG A 57 15.02 -32.80 -13.32
CA ARG A 57 13.66 -32.60 -13.85
C ARG A 57 12.61 -33.35 -13.04
N GLU A 58 12.91 -34.60 -12.71
CA GLU A 58 11.95 -35.49 -12.08
C GLU A 58 12.63 -36.38 -11.03
N ILE A 59 11.89 -36.74 -9.98
CA ILE A 59 12.34 -37.65 -8.93
C ILE A 59 11.50 -38.92 -9.01
N LEU A 60 12.18 -40.05 -9.07
CA LEU A 60 11.60 -41.39 -9.09
C LEU A 60 11.81 -42.03 -7.72
N GLN A 61 10.73 -42.47 -7.08
CA GLN A 61 10.80 -43.28 -5.86
C GLN A 61 10.51 -44.73 -6.19
N SER A 62 11.34 -45.65 -5.69
CA SER A 62 11.19 -47.08 -5.91
C SER A 62 11.12 -47.82 -4.58
N HIS A 63 10.01 -48.51 -4.35
CA HIS A 63 9.86 -49.43 -3.21
C HIS A 63 10.26 -50.87 -3.55
N LYS A 64 10.70 -51.13 -4.80
CA LYS A 64 10.95 -52.49 -5.32
C LYS A 64 12.42 -52.85 -5.43
N SER A 65 13.32 -51.86 -5.51
CA SER A 65 14.77 -52.10 -5.52
C SER A 65 15.28 -52.02 -4.07
N ALA A 66 15.97 -53.06 -3.60
CA ALA A 66 16.46 -53.10 -2.22
C ALA A 66 17.56 -52.06 -1.93
N GLU A 67 18.31 -51.66 -2.96
CA GLU A 67 19.54 -50.86 -2.79
C GLU A 67 19.50 -49.51 -3.54
N PHE A 68 18.56 -49.33 -4.47
CA PHE A 68 18.32 -48.06 -5.15
C PHE A 68 16.88 -47.59 -4.88
N LEU A 69 16.67 -47.02 -3.70
CA LEU A 69 15.34 -46.61 -3.21
C LEU A 69 14.79 -45.38 -3.95
N SER A 70 15.66 -44.61 -4.60
CA SER A 70 15.26 -43.40 -5.34
C SER A 70 16.24 -43.10 -6.47
N ALA A 71 15.76 -42.45 -7.51
CA ALA A 71 16.55 -41.96 -8.62
C ALA A 71 16.04 -40.60 -9.09
N VAL A 72 16.84 -39.89 -9.87
CA VAL A 72 16.41 -38.64 -10.53
C VAL A 72 16.68 -38.69 -12.02
N ILE A 73 15.74 -38.18 -12.80
CA ILE A 73 15.95 -37.90 -14.22
C ILE A 73 16.51 -36.49 -14.31
N ALA A 74 17.70 -36.38 -14.90
CA ALA A 74 18.40 -35.11 -15.03
C ALA A 74 18.75 -34.82 -16.49
N GLU A 75 18.56 -33.57 -16.89
CA GLU A 75 18.97 -33.03 -18.18
C GLU A 75 20.41 -32.54 -18.11
N VAL A 76 21.29 -33.08 -18.96
CA VAL A 76 22.70 -32.74 -19.01
C VAL A 76 22.88 -31.38 -19.70
N ILE A 77 23.37 -30.39 -18.95
CA ILE A 77 23.69 -29.04 -19.43
C ILE A 77 25.15 -29.01 -19.90
N GLU A 78 26.05 -29.56 -19.08
CA GLU A 78 27.47 -29.73 -19.38
C GLU A 78 27.81 -31.22 -19.19
N PRO A 79 28.50 -31.87 -20.14
CA PRO A 79 28.81 -33.30 -20.05
C PRO A 79 29.72 -33.61 -18.86
N PHE A 80 29.44 -34.74 -18.18
CA PHE A 80 30.23 -35.19 -17.03
C PHE A 80 31.56 -35.79 -17.46
N GLY A 81 32.61 -35.48 -16.70
CA GLY A 81 33.95 -36.02 -16.93
C GLY A 81 34.04 -37.52 -16.58
N ILE A 82 34.70 -38.28 -17.45
CA ILE A 82 35.05 -39.69 -17.22
C ILE A 82 36.39 -39.81 -16.49
N GLN A 83 36.60 -40.91 -15.77
CA GLN A 83 37.89 -41.22 -15.14
C GLN A 83 38.94 -41.56 -16.21
N ASP A 84 40.19 -41.17 -15.94
CA ASP A 84 41.33 -41.47 -16.79
C ASP A 84 42.03 -42.76 -16.32
N VAL A 85 42.73 -43.45 -17.23
CA VAL A 85 43.55 -44.63 -16.97
C VAL A 85 44.61 -44.34 -15.90
N THR A 86 45.10 -43.09 -15.79
CA THR A 86 46.04 -42.70 -14.74
C THR A 86 45.42 -42.72 -13.33
N GLN A 87 44.10 -42.48 -13.25
CA GLN A 87 43.34 -42.46 -11.99
C GLN A 87 42.76 -43.84 -11.66
N SER A 88 42.41 -44.62 -12.68
CA SER A 88 41.83 -45.95 -12.57
C SER A 88 42.45 -46.89 -13.62
N PRO A 89 43.49 -47.67 -13.27
CA PRO A 89 44.19 -48.56 -14.20
C PRO A 89 43.30 -49.65 -14.82
N CYS A 90 42.18 -50.00 -14.17
CA CYS A 90 41.21 -50.98 -14.66
C CYS A 90 40.64 -50.65 -16.05
N LEU A 91 40.62 -49.37 -16.44
CA LEU A 91 40.19 -48.91 -17.77
C LEU A 91 41.09 -49.38 -18.92
N SER A 92 42.28 -49.89 -18.62
CA SER A 92 43.20 -50.40 -19.65
C SER A 92 42.91 -51.84 -20.12
N SER A 93 41.88 -52.48 -19.56
CA SER A 93 41.53 -53.88 -19.80
C SER A 93 40.14 -54.06 -20.43
N THR A 94 39.94 -55.23 -21.05
CA THR A 94 38.62 -55.74 -21.40
C THR A 94 37.88 -56.15 -20.12
N LEU A 95 36.59 -55.90 -20.07
CA LEU A 95 35.72 -56.18 -18.92
C LEU A 95 34.72 -57.28 -19.26
N SER A 96 34.64 -58.32 -18.44
CA SER A 96 33.59 -59.34 -18.50
C SER A 96 32.68 -59.24 -17.28
N ILE A 97 31.37 -59.43 -17.50
CA ILE A 97 30.35 -59.32 -16.45
C ILE A 97 29.66 -60.67 -16.29
N ALA A 98 29.63 -61.18 -15.06
CA ALA A 98 28.95 -62.42 -14.71
C ALA A 98 28.01 -62.21 -13.50
N PRO A 99 26.83 -62.83 -13.46
CA PRO A 99 25.97 -62.79 -12.28
C PRO A 99 26.58 -63.56 -11.11
N GLU A 100 26.52 -62.99 -9.90
CA GLU A 100 27.03 -63.59 -8.67
C GLU A 100 26.06 -63.34 -7.51
N GLN A 101 25.21 -64.35 -7.22
CA GLN A 101 24.11 -64.30 -6.25
C GLN A 101 23.23 -63.04 -6.42
N ASP A 102 23.31 -62.09 -5.48
CA ASP A 102 22.55 -60.83 -5.48
C ASP A 102 23.33 -59.66 -6.11
N SER A 103 24.50 -59.92 -6.70
CA SER A 103 25.40 -58.93 -7.27
C SER A 103 25.95 -59.38 -8.63
N PHE A 104 26.81 -58.55 -9.23
CA PHE A 104 27.49 -58.85 -10.48
C PHE A 104 28.99 -58.81 -10.27
N LYS A 105 29.67 -59.85 -10.74
CA LYS A 105 31.11 -59.94 -10.78
C LYS A 105 31.64 -59.27 -12.04
N LEU A 106 32.49 -58.29 -11.84
CA LEU A 106 33.24 -57.58 -12.86
C LEU A 106 34.65 -58.16 -12.89
N THR A 107 35.04 -58.78 -14.00
CA THR A 107 36.36 -59.40 -14.16
C THR A 107 37.14 -58.72 -15.28
N LEU A 108 38.37 -58.31 -14.98
CA LEU A 108 39.31 -57.74 -15.94
C LEU A 108 40.04 -58.88 -16.66
N GLN A 109 39.93 -58.89 -18.00
CA GLN A 109 40.67 -59.83 -18.83
C GLN A 109 42.00 -59.19 -19.24
N GLN A 110 43.10 -59.77 -18.74
CA GLN A 110 44.45 -59.21 -18.86
C GLN A 110 44.74 -58.63 -20.26
N PRO A 111 45.11 -57.34 -20.34
CA PRO A 111 45.62 -56.78 -21.58
C PRO A 111 46.99 -57.37 -21.92
N THR A 112 47.46 -57.06 -23.13
CA THR A 112 48.77 -57.46 -23.67
C THR A 112 49.92 -57.40 -22.65
N PRO A 113 50.93 -58.29 -22.73
CA PRO A 113 52.03 -58.34 -21.77
C PRO A 113 52.70 -56.97 -21.59
N GLY A 114 52.71 -56.45 -20.35
CA GLY A 114 53.36 -55.19 -19.98
C GLY A 114 52.45 -54.03 -19.57
N VAL A 115 51.12 -54.18 -19.68
CA VAL A 115 50.15 -53.17 -19.20
C VAL A 115 49.58 -53.57 -17.85
N VAL A 116 49.73 -52.70 -16.84
CA VAL A 116 49.14 -52.92 -15.50
C VAL A 116 47.68 -52.51 -15.52
N SER A 117 46.77 -53.49 -15.47
CA SER A 117 45.34 -53.28 -15.29
C SER A 117 44.86 -53.99 -14.04
N LEU A 118 44.40 -53.23 -13.05
CA LEU A 118 43.86 -53.76 -11.81
C LEU A 118 42.78 -52.85 -11.23
N PHE A 119 41.85 -53.43 -10.47
CA PHE A 119 40.93 -52.68 -9.62
C PHE A 119 41.67 -52.15 -8.39
N GLN A 120 41.45 -50.88 -8.06
CA GLN A 120 42.04 -50.25 -6.88
C GLN A 120 40.98 -49.98 -5.82
N ALA A 121 41.35 -49.96 -4.53
CA ALA A 121 40.44 -49.58 -3.45
C ALA A 121 39.72 -48.23 -3.68
N SER A 122 40.34 -47.34 -4.47
CA SER A 122 39.77 -46.07 -4.92
C SER A 122 38.61 -46.21 -5.93
N ASP A 123 38.42 -47.37 -6.54
CA ASP A 123 37.35 -47.65 -7.51
C ASP A 123 36.01 -48.03 -6.84
N ILE A 124 36.01 -48.27 -5.53
CA ILE A 124 34.79 -48.53 -4.78
C ILE A 124 33.90 -47.27 -4.83
N GLU A 125 32.58 -47.46 -5.05
CA GLU A 125 31.56 -46.45 -5.31
C GLU A 125 31.67 -45.71 -6.65
N LYS A 126 32.61 -46.10 -7.52
CA LYS A 126 32.59 -45.67 -8.93
C LYS A 126 31.60 -46.53 -9.72
N THR A 127 31.05 -45.94 -10.78
CA THR A 127 30.05 -46.59 -11.62
C THR A 127 30.61 -46.87 -12.99
N VAL A 128 30.59 -48.16 -13.36
CA VAL A 128 30.88 -48.63 -14.71
C VAL A 128 29.66 -48.37 -15.57
N VAL A 129 29.82 -47.56 -16.60
CA VAL A 129 28.76 -47.17 -17.54
C VAL A 129 29.06 -47.77 -18.89
N ILE A 130 28.10 -48.55 -19.39
CA ILE A 130 28.18 -49.21 -20.69
C ILE A 130 27.02 -48.66 -21.53
N PRO A 131 27.29 -47.89 -22.60
CA PRO A 131 26.24 -47.35 -23.45
C PRO A 131 25.31 -48.44 -24.00
N GLY A 132 24.01 -48.25 -23.85
CA GLY A 132 22.98 -49.20 -24.30
C GLY A 132 22.67 -50.36 -23.34
N TYR A 133 23.42 -50.50 -22.23
CA TYR A 133 23.22 -51.53 -21.23
C TYR A 133 23.04 -50.92 -19.83
N SER A 134 22.80 -51.77 -18.83
CA SER A 134 22.81 -51.35 -17.42
C SER A 134 24.18 -50.84 -17.01
N SER A 135 24.20 -49.83 -16.14
CA SER A 135 25.38 -49.38 -15.43
C SER A 135 25.56 -50.20 -14.14
N PHE A 136 26.79 -50.29 -13.65
CA PHE A 136 27.17 -51.12 -12.51
C PHE A 136 27.95 -50.30 -11.49
N LEU A 137 27.38 -50.13 -10.30
CA LEU A 137 28.04 -49.47 -9.17
C LEU A 137 28.95 -50.45 -8.45
N ILE A 138 30.26 -50.18 -8.38
CA ILE A 138 31.23 -51.03 -7.69
C ILE A 138 31.03 -50.91 -6.18
N ILE A 139 30.72 -52.01 -5.50
CA ILE A 139 30.45 -52.04 -4.06
C ILE A 139 31.66 -52.54 -3.25
N SER A 140 32.44 -53.47 -3.81
CA SER A 140 33.63 -54.03 -3.17
C SER A 140 34.58 -54.61 -4.21
N ILE A 141 35.83 -54.80 -3.80
CA ILE A 141 36.89 -55.39 -4.63
C ILE A 141 37.32 -56.69 -3.98
N VAL A 142 37.31 -57.76 -4.76
CA VAL A 142 37.62 -59.12 -4.30
C VAL A 142 39.12 -59.36 -4.42
N ASP A 143 39.69 -59.01 -5.56
CA ASP A 143 41.12 -59.08 -5.87
C ASP A 143 41.46 -58.08 -6.99
N ASP A 144 42.73 -58.03 -7.41
CA ASP A 144 43.21 -57.10 -8.43
C ASP A 144 42.47 -57.23 -9.78
N GLN A 145 41.84 -58.36 -10.08
CA GLN A 145 41.12 -58.61 -11.33
C GLN A 145 39.61 -58.64 -11.18
N ASN A 146 39.08 -58.76 -9.96
CA ASN A 146 37.67 -59.00 -9.70
C ASN A 146 37.07 -57.97 -8.75
N ALA A 147 35.97 -57.35 -9.16
CA ALA A 147 35.16 -56.46 -8.33
C ALA A 147 33.69 -56.92 -8.30
N LEU A 148 32.99 -56.63 -7.20
CA LEU A 148 31.56 -56.84 -7.08
C LEU A 148 30.82 -55.52 -7.32
N ALA A 149 29.73 -55.58 -8.07
CA ALA A 149 28.95 -54.42 -8.44
C ALA A 149 27.43 -54.68 -8.43
N LYS A 150 26.65 -53.61 -8.39
CA LYS A 150 25.18 -53.64 -8.44
C LYS A 150 24.67 -52.94 -9.69
N ALA A 151 23.75 -53.59 -10.40
CA ALA A 151 23.16 -53.07 -11.62
C ALA A 151 22.10 -52.01 -11.32
N THR A 152 22.17 -50.85 -11.99
CA THR A 152 21.14 -49.80 -11.92
C THR A 152 19.82 -50.23 -12.58
N MET A 153 19.92 -51.01 -13.66
CA MET A 153 18.79 -51.52 -14.43
C MET A 153 18.94 -53.04 -14.68
N PRO A 154 18.56 -53.90 -13.71
CA PRO A 154 18.78 -55.35 -13.79
C PRO A 154 18.22 -56.04 -15.05
N ARG A 155 17.21 -55.46 -15.70
CA ARG A 155 16.61 -56.00 -16.95
C ARG A 155 17.46 -55.75 -18.20
N LEU A 156 18.41 -54.83 -18.15
CA LEU A 156 19.31 -54.46 -19.25
C LEU A 156 20.74 -54.96 -19.03
N VAL A 157 20.91 -55.93 -18.14
CA VAL A 157 22.22 -56.54 -17.88
C VAL A 157 22.62 -57.41 -19.07
N PRO A 158 23.82 -57.24 -19.62
CA PRO A 158 24.35 -58.11 -20.66
C PRO A 158 24.70 -59.48 -20.07
N THR A 159 24.22 -60.55 -20.68
CA THR A 159 24.57 -61.94 -20.31
C THR A 159 25.73 -62.44 -21.18
N ASP A 160 26.81 -62.92 -20.55
CA ASP A 160 27.97 -63.53 -21.19
C ASP A 160 28.65 -62.66 -22.27
N MET A 161 28.66 -61.35 -22.06
CA MET A 161 29.35 -60.40 -22.96
C MET A 161 30.67 -59.92 -22.36
N THR A 162 31.61 -59.63 -23.27
CA THR A 162 32.89 -58.99 -22.96
C THR A 162 32.93 -57.63 -23.64
N PHE A 163 33.35 -56.62 -22.90
CA PHE A 163 33.46 -55.24 -23.35
C PHE A 163 34.92 -54.90 -23.54
N VAL A 164 35.31 -54.66 -24.78
CA VAL A 164 36.69 -54.30 -25.11
C VAL A 164 37.09 -52.99 -24.45
N LYS A 165 38.40 -52.77 -24.35
CA LYS A 165 38.94 -51.47 -23.94
C LYS A 165 38.28 -50.34 -24.74
N ASP A 166 38.00 -49.22 -24.07
CA ASP A 166 37.37 -48.00 -24.61
C ASP A 166 35.89 -48.14 -25.01
N SER A 167 35.25 -49.32 -24.80
CA SER A 167 33.80 -49.49 -25.00
C SER A 167 32.96 -49.33 -23.73
N TRP A 168 33.61 -49.03 -22.60
CA TRP A 168 32.98 -48.82 -21.31
C TRP A 168 33.70 -47.67 -20.57
N PHE A 169 32.98 -47.00 -19.68
CA PHE A 169 33.48 -45.82 -18.99
C PHE A 169 33.33 -45.98 -17.48
N LEU A 170 34.13 -45.23 -16.73
CA LEU A 170 34.05 -45.19 -15.29
C LEU A 170 33.75 -43.75 -14.83
N TYR A 171 32.66 -43.60 -14.09
CA TYR A 171 32.25 -42.33 -13.50
C TYR A 171 32.42 -42.36 -11.99
N ASP A 172 32.94 -41.29 -11.43
CA ASP A 172 33.12 -41.15 -9.99
C ASP A 172 32.09 -40.19 -9.41
N PHE A 173 31.04 -40.77 -8.84
CA PHE A 173 30.09 -40.08 -7.98
C PHE A 173 30.03 -40.73 -6.58
N GLY A 174 31.17 -41.28 -6.14
CA GLY A 174 31.31 -41.90 -4.83
C GLY A 174 31.49 -40.88 -3.71
N GLN A 175 31.53 -41.39 -2.48
CA GLN A 175 31.82 -40.63 -1.26
C GLN A 175 33.12 -41.08 -0.59
N LYS A 176 33.50 -42.35 -0.79
CA LYS A 176 34.61 -43.00 -0.07
C LYS A 176 35.97 -42.31 -0.24
N ASN A 177 36.24 -41.69 -1.39
CA ASN A 177 37.49 -40.96 -1.66
C ASN A 177 37.33 -39.43 -1.62
N GLY A 178 36.31 -38.96 -0.89
CA GLY A 178 35.88 -37.57 -0.89
C GLY A 178 34.80 -37.33 -1.93
N GLN A 179 33.73 -36.64 -1.52
CA GLN A 179 32.59 -36.38 -2.39
C GLN A 179 32.99 -35.41 -3.51
N THR A 180 32.94 -35.88 -4.77
CA THR A 180 33.34 -35.15 -5.98
C THR A 180 32.16 -34.47 -6.68
N TRP A 181 30.98 -34.44 -6.06
CA TRP A 181 29.79 -33.84 -6.64
C TRP A 181 28.90 -33.19 -5.59
N GLU A 182 28.11 -32.22 -6.02
CA GLU A 182 27.29 -31.39 -5.14
C GLU A 182 25.92 -31.17 -5.77
N ILE A 183 24.89 -31.02 -4.93
CA ILE A 183 23.58 -30.54 -5.35
C ILE A 183 23.38 -29.14 -4.77
N HIS A 184 23.26 -28.16 -5.65
CA HIS A 184 23.01 -26.76 -5.28
C HIS A 184 21.75 -26.24 -5.96
N ALA A 185 21.23 -25.13 -5.43
CA ALA A 185 20.09 -24.46 -6.04
C ALA A 185 20.46 -23.92 -7.43
N LYS A 186 19.50 -23.90 -8.34
CA LYS A 186 19.70 -23.33 -9.68
C LYS A 186 20.09 -21.85 -9.54
N PRO A 187 21.02 -21.31 -10.33
CA PRO A 187 21.27 -19.87 -10.30
C PRO A 187 20.02 -19.09 -10.73
N CYS A 188 19.88 -17.87 -10.22
CA CYS A 188 18.74 -17.03 -10.60
C CYS A 188 18.89 -16.51 -12.04
N ASN A 189 17.98 -16.94 -12.91
CA ASN A 189 17.96 -16.54 -14.32
C ASN A 189 16.93 -15.46 -14.64
N TYR A 190 16.30 -14.83 -13.64
CA TYR A 190 15.24 -13.85 -13.86
C TYR A 190 15.42 -12.62 -13.02
N TRP A 191 15.16 -11.47 -13.63
CA TRP A 191 15.14 -10.18 -12.97
C TRP A 191 13.72 -9.63 -13.04
N PHE A 192 13.23 -9.15 -11.91
CA PHE A 192 11.90 -8.57 -11.79
C PHE A 192 12.02 -7.05 -11.76
N GLN A 193 11.33 -6.37 -12.69
CA GLN A 193 11.28 -4.92 -12.74
C GLN A 193 9.82 -4.45 -12.72
N GLN A 194 9.50 -3.57 -11.77
CA GLN A 194 8.25 -2.81 -11.76
C GLN A 194 8.51 -1.45 -12.39
N HIS A 195 7.62 -0.97 -13.27
CA HIS A 195 7.82 0.28 -13.99
C HIS A 195 7.46 1.54 -13.18
N ASP A 196 6.71 1.40 -12.08
CA ASP A 196 6.43 2.51 -11.15
C ASP A 196 7.64 2.71 -10.21
N ASP A 197 8.10 3.95 -10.04
CA ASP A 197 9.28 4.37 -9.26
C ASP A 197 9.28 3.95 -7.76
N SER A 198 8.22 3.30 -7.27
CA SER A 198 8.14 2.76 -5.91
C SER A 198 8.47 1.26 -5.88
N LEU A 199 9.75 0.94 -5.68
CA LEU A 199 10.32 -0.41 -5.56
C LEU A 199 9.92 -1.17 -4.27
N SER A 200 8.70 -1.04 -3.75
CA SER A 200 8.29 -1.77 -2.53
C SER A 200 7.59 -3.08 -2.87
N LEU A 201 8.18 -4.21 -2.47
CA LEU A 201 7.60 -5.56 -2.62
C LEU A 201 6.25 -5.72 -1.90
N SER A 202 5.96 -4.84 -0.94
CA SER A 202 4.65 -4.66 -0.31
C SER A 202 4.05 -3.32 -0.73
N VAL A 203 3.27 -3.29 -1.81
CA VAL A 203 2.49 -2.10 -2.18
C VAL A 203 1.09 -2.26 -1.60
N LEU A 204 0.64 -1.27 -0.83
CA LEU A 204 -0.77 -1.10 -0.47
C LEU A 204 -1.38 -0.03 -1.38
N LYS A 205 -2.38 -0.40 -2.18
CA LYS A 205 -3.12 0.57 -3.00
C LYS A 205 -4.61 0.59 -2.68
N TYR A 206 -5.15 1.79 -2.61
CA TYR A 206 -6.57 2.05 -2.39
C TYR A 206 -7.25 2.35 -3.73
N ILE A 207 -8.35 1.66 -4.01
CA ILE A 207 -9.16 1.87 -5.20
C ILE A 207 -10.54 2.33 -4.74
N ASP A 208 -10.88 3.57 -5.10
CA ASP A 208 -12.17 4.15 -4.78
C ASP A 208 -13.26 3.70 -5.75
N LEU A 209 -14.53 3.95 -5.41
CA LEU A 209 -15.68 3.57 -6.20
C LEU A 209 -15.62 4.17 -7.61
N GLY A 210 -15.77 3.30 -8.62
CA GLY A 210 -15.74 3.67 -10.03
C GLY A 210 -14.35 4.02 -10.56
N LYS A 211 -13.28 3.80 -9.78
CA LYS A 211 -11.91 3.99 -10.20
C LYS A 211 -11.27 2.68 -10.64
N SER A 212 -10.28 2.83 -11.51
CA SER A 212 -9.42 1.74 -11.97
C SER A 212 -7.96 2.13 -11.78
N TYR A 213 -7.13 1.12 -11.56
CA TYR A 213 -5.69 1.23 -11.41
C TYR A 213 -5.02 0.27 -12.38
N THR A 214 -3.96 0.72 -13.04
CA THR A 214 -3.18 -0.10 -13.96
C THR A 214 -1.77 -0.24 -13.45
N LEU A 215 -1.33 -1.49 -13.32
CA LEU A 215 0.03 -1.85 -12.92
C LEU A 215 0.73 -2.49 -14.12
N GLN A 216 2.00 -2.13 -14.33
CA GLN A 216 2.86 -2.76 -15.33
C GLN A 216 4.06 -3.43 -14.67
N VAL A 217 4.28 -4.69 -15.04
CA VAL A 217 5.34 -5.55 -14.52
C VAL A 217 6.14 -6.11 -15.69
N LYS A 218 7.47 -6.11 -15.57
CA LYS A 218 8.40 -6.67 -16.55
C LYS A 218 9.26 -7.75 -15.89
N VAL A 219 9.33 -8.92 -16.52
CA VAL A 219 10.23 -10.01 -16.13
C VAL A 219 11.26 -10.21 -17.23
N MET A 220 12.53 -10.11 -16.87
CA MET A 220 13.67 -10.18 -17.80
C MET A 220 14.48 -11.46 -17.55
N PRO A 221 14.69 -12.32 -18.56
CA PRO A 221 15.62 -13.44 -18.43
C PRO A 221 17.08 -12.96 -18.45
N HIS A 222 17.95 -13.60 -17.66
CA HIS A 222 19.37 -13.28 -17.51
C HIS A 222 20.30 -14.44 -17.92
N GLY A 223 19.76 -15.59 -18.36
CA GLY A 223 20.53 -16.78 -18.73
C GLY A 223 20.77 -16.93 -20.23
N LYS A 224 21.99 -17.30 -20.65
CA LYS A 224 22.26 -17.77 -22.02
C LYS A 224 21.61 -19.16 -22.21
N GLY A 225 20.79 -19.32 -23.25
CA GLY A 225 20.20 -20.61 -23.63
C GLY A 225 18.76 -20.86 -23.15
N THR A 226 18.14 -19.95 -22.40
CA THR A 226 16.71 -20.00 -22.11
C THR A 226 15.93 -19.47 -23.30
N GLN A 227 15.75 -20.27 -24.35
CA GLN A 227 14.67 -20.02 -25.33
C GLN A 227 13.35 -20.26 -24.59
N ILE A 228 12.68 -19.16 -24.22
CA ILE A 228 11.40 -19.21 -23.55
C ILE A 228 10.36 -19.58 -24.62
N ILE A 229 10.03 -20.87 -24.68
CA ILE A 229 8.83 -21.35 -25.37
C ILE A 229 7.67 -20.55 -24.80
N GLY A 230 6.83 -19.94 -25.66
CA GLY A 230 5.80 -18.92 -25.37
C GLY A 230 4.71 -19.27 -24.34
N LEU A 231 5.12 -19.76 -23.18
CA LEU A 231 4.34 -20.03 -21.98
C LEU A 231 4.44 -18.81 -21.06
N PRO A 232 3.36 -18.44 -20.36
CA PRO A 232 3.39 -17.32 -19.43
C PRO A 232 4.34 -17.62 -18.27
N LEU A 233 5.39 -16.82 -18.13
CA LEU A 233 6.41 -16.95 -17.08
C LEU A 233 5.86 -16.68 -15.67
N VAL A 234 4.72 -15.98 -15.59
CA VAL A 234 4.13 -15.53 -14.33
C VAL A 234 2.71 -16.05 -14.19
N LYS A 235 2.45 -16.73 -13.08
CA LYS A 235 1.11 -17.11 -12.64
C LYS A 235 0.56 -16.04 -11.70
N ILE A 236 -0.65 -15.56 -11.99
CA ILE A 236 -1.37 -14.63 -11.12
C ILE A 236 -2.45 -15.37 -10.34
N ILE A 237 -2.49 -15.13 -9.04
CA ILE A 237 -3.56 -15.61 -8.16
C ILE A 237 -4.22 -14.40 -7.49
N VAL A 238 -5.54 -14.28 -7.63
CA VAL A 238 -6.33 -13.24 -6.96
C VAL A 238 -6.89 -13.84 -5.68
N GLY A 239 -6.56 -13.26 -4.52
CA GLY A 239 -7.00 -13.77 -3.22
C GLY A 239 -8.52 -13.73 -3.06
N ASN A 240 -9.12 -12.55 -3.17
CA ASN A 240 -10.57 -12.39 -3.19
C ASN A 240 -11.02 -11.73 -4.52
N PRO A 241 -11.56 -12.50 -5.48
CA PRO A 241 -11.96 -11.99 -6.78
C PRO A 241 -13.33 -11.28 -6.77
N THR A 242 -14.06 -11.29 -5.66
CA THR A 242 -15.40 -10.67 -5.56
C THR A 242 -15.35 -9.16 -5.29
N VAL A 243 -14.21 -8.66 -4.81
CA VAL A 243 -14.05 -7.25 -4.38
C VAL A 243 -13.61 -6.36 -5.55
N LEU A 244 -12.71 -6.85 -6.39
CA LEU A 244 -12.13 -6.10 -7.50
C LEU A 244 -12.16 -6.95 -8.77
N GLN A 245 -12.50 -6.30 -9.89
CA GLN A 245 -12.38 -6.90 -11.20
C GLN A 245 -10.93 -6.76 -11.67
N VAL A 246 -10.27 -7.89 -11.93
CA VAL A 246 -8.86 -7.94 -12.36
C VAL A 246 -8.80 -8.44 -13.80
N LYS A 247 -8.22 -7.65 -14.69
CA LYS A 247 -7.90 -8.05 -16.06
C LYS A 247 -6.39 -8.07 -16.24
N VAL A 248 -5.87 -9.14 -16.83
CA VAL A 248 -4.44 -9.35 -17.05
C VAL A 248 -4.20 -9.52 -18.53
N GLU A 249 -3.26 -8.76 -19.07
CA GLU A 249 -2.78 -8.88 -20.44
C GLU A 249 -1.26 -9.10 -20.38
N GLY A 250 -0.78 -10.19 -20.97
CA GLY A 250 0.65 -10.54 -21.02
C GLY A 250 1.14 -10.59 -22.46
N SER A 251 2.34 -10.07 -22.71
CA SER A 251 2.98 -10.06 -24.02
C SER A 251 4.50 -10.14 -23.89
N PHE A 252 5.16 -10.75 -24.87
CA PHE A 252 6.62 -10.71 -24.98
C PHE A 252 7.06 -9.48 -25.78
N ASP A 253 8.16 -8.85 -25.38
CA ASP A 253 8.82 -7.81 -26.18
C ASP A 253 9.84 -8.42 -27.17
N ASP A 254 10.39 -7.59 -28.07
CA ASP A 254 11.35 -8.03 -29.10
C ASP A 254 12.65 -8.61 -28.53
N ALA A 255 12.89 -8.46 -27.23
CA ALA A 255 14.05 -8.97 -26.50
C ALA A 255 13.67 -10.15 -25.57
N ASP A 256 12.55 -10.83 -25.84
CA ASP A 256 12.00 -11.96 -25.08
C ASP A 256 11.73 -11.65 -23.59
N ASN A 257 11.58 -10.38 -23.22
CA ASN A 257 11.12 -10.04 -21.88
C ASN A 257 9.60 -10.17 -21.80
N TYR A 258 9.11 -10.67 -20.67
CA TYR A 258 7.68 -10.81 -20.45
C TYR A 258 7.12 -9.54 -19.80
N LEU A 259 6.30 -8.81 -20.55
CA LEU A 259 5.60 -7.61 -20.10
C LEU A 259 4.16 -7.97 -19.74
N MET A 260 3.70 -7.47 -18.60
CA MET A 260 2.38 -7.75 -18.08
C MET A 260 1.69 -6.48 -17.63
N LYS A 261 0.50 -6.24 -18.19
CA LYS A 261 -0.36 -5.12 -17.86
C LYS A 261 -1.57 -5.65 -17.10
N ILE A 262 -1.67 -5.24 -15.83
CA ILE A 262 -2.79 -5.58 -14.97
C ILE A 262 -3.68 -4.36 -14.83
N SER A 263 -4.95 -4.50 -15.17
CA SER A 263 -5.97 -3.48 -14.94
C SER A 263 -6.91 -3.97 -13.85
N VAL A 264 -7.01 -3.21 -12.77
CA VAL A 264 -7.86 -3.50 -11.62
C VAL A 264 -8.93 -2.43 -11.52
N ALA A 265 -10.20 -2.82 -11.37
CA ALA A 265 -11.32 -1.89 -11.22
C ALA A 265 -12.17 -2.25 -10.00
N SER A 266 -12.73 -1.24 -9.33
CA SER A 266 -13.65 -1.46 -8.23
C SER A 266 -14.94 -2.11 -8.73
N GLN A 267 -15.40 -3.19 -8.09
CA GLN A 267 -16.72 -3.74 -8.32
C GLN A 267 -17.77 -2.94 -7.52
N TYR A 268 -18.95 -2.70 -8.10
CA TYR A 268 -19.95 -1.76 -7.56
C TYR A 268 -20.26 -2.00 -6.07
N MET A 269 -20.05 -0.96 -5.25
CA MET A 269 -20.46 -0.85 -3.84
C MET A 269 -19.88 -1.90 -2.87
N LEU A 270 -18.90 -2.72 -3.28
CA LEU A 270 -18.26 -3.70 -2.39
C LEU A 270 -16.96 -3.15 -1.83
N GLN A 271 -16.93 -2.99 -0.51
CA GLN A 271 -15.71 -2.68 0.23
C GLN A 271 -15.02 -3.96 0.67
N GLY A 272 -13.70 -3.99 0.57
CA GLY A 272 -12.93 -5.15 0.99
C GLY A 272 -11.48 -5.06 0.62
N THR A 273 -10.75 -6.13 0.92
CA THR A 273 -9.32 -6.25 0.66
C THR A 273 -9.06 -7.50 -0.15
N THR A 274 -8.16 -7.40 -1.14
CA THR A 274 -7.71 -8.52 -1.93
C THR A 274 -6.21 -8.42 -2.16
N SER A 275 -5.56 -9.55 -2.39
CA SER A 275 -4.15 -9.62 -2.73
C SER A 275 -4.01 -10.14 -4.15
N LEU A 276 -3.00 -9.65 -4.87
CA LEU A 276 -2.59 -10.21 -6.15
C LEU A 276 -1.24 -10.89 -5.95
N ALA A 277 -1.18 -12.21 -6.05
CA ALA A 277 0.08 -12.92 -5.98
C ALA A 277 0.62 -13.17 -7.38
N PHE A 278 1.82 -12.66 -7.66
CA PHE A 278 2.57 -12.86 -8.90
C PHE A 278 3.67 -13.86 -8.65
N ILE A 279 3.56 -15.07 -9.21
CA ILE A 279 4.48 -16.18 -8.97
C ILE A 279 5.22 -16.49 -10.26
N ILE A 280 6.55 -16.38 -10.24
CA ILE A 280 7.39 -16.75 -11.38
C ILE A 280 7.57 -18.27 -11.36
N GLY A 281 7.08 -18.97 -12.39
CA GLY A 281 6.98 -20.43 -12.39
C GLY A 281 8.33 -21.16 -12.31
N GLU A 282 9.33 -20.69 -13.06
CA GLU A 282 10.65 -21.34 -13.15
C GLU A 282 11.75 -20.64 -12.32
N ALA A 283 11.37 -19.72 -11.42
CA ALA A 283 12.34 -19.00 -10.63
C ALA A 283 12.98 -19.91 -9.58
N SER A 284 14.30 -19.81 -9.45
CA SER A 284 15.05 -20.51 -8.41
C SER A 284 14.79 -19.90 -7.03
N THR A 285 14.99 -20.69 -5.98
CA THR A 285 15.06 -20.20 -4.59
C THR A 285 16.21 -19.22 -4.35
N ASP A 286 17.21 -19.19 -5.24
CA ASP A 286 18.32 -18.22 -5.18
C ASP A 286 17.94 -16.85 -5.75
N CYS A 287 16.75 -16.72 -6.36
CA CYS A 287 16.25 -15.44 -6.80
C CYS A 287 15.82 -14.57 -5.61
N PHE A 288 16.24 -13.31 -5.62
CA PHE A 288 15.85 -12.33 -4.61
C PHE A 288 14.31 -12.16 -4.52
N VAL A 289 13.62 -12.26 -5.66
CA VAL A 289 12.16 -12.20 -5.75
C VAL A 289 11.67 -13.33 -6.63
N THR A 290 10.93 -14.27 -6.04
CA THR A 290 10.21 -15.34 -6.75
C THR A 290 8.71 -15.07 -6.79
N THR A 291 8.21 -14.32 -5.79
CA THR A 291 6.81 -13.98 -5.63
C THR A 291 6.66 -12.53 -5.18
N PHE A 292 5.74 -11.79 -5.80
CA PHE A 292 5.36 -10.43 -5.42
C PHE A 292 3.88 -10.41 -5.04
N VAL A 293 3.51 -9.78 -3.92
CA VAL A 293 2.13 -9.82 -3.39
C VAL A 293 1.64 -8.44 -2.95
N PRO A 294 1.23 -7.54 -3.87
CA PRO A 294 0.59 -6.29 -3.49
C PRO A 294 -0.81 -6.52 -2.91
N ILE A 295 -1.17 -5.65 -1.98
CA ILE A 295 -2.46 -5.61 -1.32
C ILE A 295 -3.27 -4.47 -1.93
N LEU A 296 -4.46 -4.80 -2.43
CA LEU A 296 -5.40 -3.84 -2.99
C LEU A 296 -6.63 -3.76 -2.09
N LYS A 297 -7.02 -2.52 -1.74
CA LYS A 297 -8.21 -2.26 -0.94
C LYS A 297 -9.24 -1.51 -1.77
N SER A 298 -10.42 -2.09 -1.93
CA SER A 298 -11.61 -1.38 -2.41
C SER A 298 -12.18 -0.63 -1.20
N SER A 299 -11.66 0.56 -0.92
CA SER A 299 -12.08 1.37 0.22
C SER A 299 -11.61 2.80 0.08
N CYS A 300 -12.04 3.67 1.01
CA CYS A 300 -11.48 5.00 1.13
C CYS A 300 -9.99 4.95 1.47
N SER A 301 -9.19 5.80 0.81
CA SER A 301 -7.79 6.05 1.20
C SER A 301 -7.76 7.05 2.36
N TYR A 302 -6.87 6.81 3.33
CA TYR A 302 -6.64 7.73 4.46
C TYR A 302 -6.02 9.07 4.02
N LEU A 303 -5.41 9.11 2.83
CA LEU A 303 -4.84 10.32 2.24
C LEU A 303 -5.86 11.13 1.44
N LYS A 304 -7.11 10.65 1.34
CA LYS A 304 -8.15 11.31 0.57
C LYS A 304 -8.98 12.23 1.47
N SER A 305 -8.88 13.53 1.25
CA SER A 305 -9.61 14.56 1.99
C SER A 305 -10.24 15.58 1.04
N MET A 306 -11.23 16.33 1.53
CA MET A 306 -11.83 17.45 0.81
C MET A 306 -11.47 18.74 1.53
N HIS A 307 -11.11 19.77 0.77
CA HIS A 307 -10.73 21.07 1.29
C HIS A 307 -11.45 22.19 0.55
N HIS A 308 -11.81 23.24 1.29
CA HIS A 308 -12.38 24.45 0.73
C HIS A 308 -11.26 25.40 0.31
N ASN A 309 -11.38 25.91 -0.90
CA ASN A 309 -10.42 26.86 -1.47
C ASN A 309 -10.93 28.28 -1.22
N PRO A 310 -10.36 29.02 -0.27
CA PRO A 310 -10.80 30.38 0.00
C PRO A 310 -10.52 31.28 -1.20
N SER A 311 -11.41 32.25 -1.45
CA SER A 311 -11.26 33.21 -2.56
C SER A 311 -10.05 34.14 -2.39
N LYS A 312 -9.60 34.34 -1.15
CA LYS A 312 -8.41 35.09 -0.78
C LYS A 312 -7.57 34.25 0.17
N VAL A 313 -6.29 34.07 -0.16
CA VAL A 313 -5.35 33.32 0.68
C VAL A 313 -4.72 34.27 1.68
N ILE A 314 -4.81 33.94 2.97
CA ILE A 314 -4.14 34.66 4.04
C ILE A 314 -2.86 33.89 4.38
N PRO A 315 -1.66 34.51 4.29
CA PRO A 315 -0.41 33.87 4.68
C PRO A 315 -0.41 33.42 6.14
N LEU A 316 0.32 32.35 6.44
CA LEU A 316 0.39 31.78 7.79
C LEU A 316 0.94 32.79 8.82
N GLU A 317 1.95 33.57 8.45
CA GLU A 317 2.56 34.59 9.31
C GLU A 317 1.55 35.68 9.71
N ASP A 318 0.79 36.19 8.74
CA ASP A 318 -0.27 37.18 8.97
C ASP A 318 -1.41 36.61 9.83
N TRP A 319 -1.73 35.32 9.65
CA TRP A 319 -2.70 34.64 10.50
C TRP A 319 -2.23 34.55 11.95
N LEU A 320 -0.96 34.18 12.17
CA LEU A 320 -0.34 34.12 13.49
C LEU A 320 -0.27 35.50 14.15
N SER A 321 0.04 36.56 13.40
CA SER A 321 0.00 37.95 13.89
C SER A 321 -1.43 38.42 14.18
N GLY A 322 -2.42 37.91 13.44
CA GLY A 322 -3.83 38.32 13.52
C GLY A 322 -4.16 39.57 12.72
N VAL A 323 -3.25 40.03 11.86
CA VAL A 323 -3.41 41.23 11.05
C VAL A 323 -3.09 40.90 9.59
N HIS A 324 -4.10 40.95 8.74
CA HIS A 324 -3.98 40.84 7.29
C HIS A 324 -4.92 41.85 6.65
N LYS A 325 -4.39 42.93 6.07
CA LYS A 325 -5.21 44.00 5.50
C LYS A 325 -5.42 43.79 4.01
N ASP A 326 -6.65 44.00 3.55
CA ASP A 326 -6.93 44.06 2.12
C ASP A 326 -6.44 45.40 1.50
N SER A 327 -6.65 45.56 0.20
CA SER A 327 -6.27 46.78 -0.54
C SER A 327 -6.94 48.06 -0.04
N GLN A 328 -8.00 47.96 0.77
CA GLN A 328 -8.72 49.08 1.39
C GLN A 328 -8.34 49.28 2.86
N GLY A 329 -7.34 48.54 3.37
CA GLY A 329 -6.90 48.62 4.75
C GLY A 329 -7.78 47.86 5.75
N PHE A 330 -8.77 47.09 5.28
CA PHE A 330 -9.65 46.31 6.16
C PHE A 330 -8.94 45.03 6.62
N ASN A 331 -8.83 44.85 7.94
CA ASN A 331 -8.29 43.61 8.48
C ASN A 331 -9.26 42.46 8.21
N MET A 332 -8.80 41.47 7.44
CA MET A 332 -9.51 40.27 7.04
C MET A 332 -9.44 39.15 8.09
N ILE A 333 -8.85 39.40 9.26
CA ILE A 333 -8.83 38.47 10.38
C ILE A 333 -9.62 39.06 11.54
N LYS A 334 -10.50 38.25 12.15
CA LYS A 334 -11.18 38.57 13.42
C LYS A 334 -10.68 37.63 14.50
N THR A 335 -10.15 38.18 15.59
CA THR A 335 -10.00 37.41 16.83
C THR A 335 -11.35 37.41 17.54
N LEU A 336 -11.89 36.22 17.81
CA LEU A 336 -13.16 36.06 18.48
C LEU A 336 -13.04 36.44 19.97
N PRO A 337 -14.11 36.95 20.61
CA PRO A 337 -14.14 37.10 22.06
C PRO A 337 -13.96 35.75 22.76
N ILE A 338 -13.46 35.78 24.00
CA ILE A 338 -13.37 34.57 24.83
C ILE A 338 -14.77 34.01 25.11
N ASN A 339 -14.93 32.69 25.04
CA ASN A 339 -16.20 31.96 25.17
C ASN A 339 -17.28 32.46 24.19
N TYR A 340 -16.87 32.87 22.99
CA TYR A 340 -17.77 33.40 22.00
C TYR A 340 -18.79 32.35 21.54
N ARG A 341 -20.04 32.78 21.42
CA ARG A 341 -21.13 32.01 20.82
C ARG A 341 -21.81 32.83 19.73
N PRO A 342 -21.98 32.27 18.52
CA PRO A 342 -22.71 32.90 17.42
C PRO A 342 -24.14 33.33 17.80
N PRO A 343 -24.66 34.41 17.19
CA PRO A 343 -26.07 34.79 17.29
C PRO A 343 -27.02 33.69 16.83
N SER A 344 -28.21 33.64 17.41
CA SER A 344 -29.31 32.78 16.94
C SER A 344 -30.39 33.57 16.17
N ASN A 345 -31.39 32.85 15.69
CA ASN A 345 -32.63 33.41 15.15
C ASN A 345 -33.44 34.23 16.18
N MET A 346 -33.22 34.04 17.50
CA MET A 346 -33.84 34.86 18.55
C MET A 346 -33.12 36.20 18.79
N GLY A 347 -32.00 36.42 18.10
CA GLY A 347 -31.23 37.67 18.15
C GLY A 347 -29.84 37.52 18.76
N ILE A 348 -29.06 38.60 18.66
CA ILE A 348 -27.63 38.65 19.02
C ILE A 348 -27.40 38.34 20.51
N ALA A 349 -28.32 38.73 21.39
CA ALA A 349 -28.18 38.54 22.84
C ALA A 349 -28.58 37.14 23.34
N ILE A 350 -29.14 36.27 22.48
CA ILE A 350 -29.68 34.96 22.86
C ILE A 350 -29.01 33.86 22.00
N PRO A 351 -27.75 33.50 22.24
CA PRO A 351 -27.13 32.37 21.56
C PRO A 351 -27.81 31.05 21.95
N LEU A 352 -28.14 30.23 20.95
CA LEU A 352 -28.80 28.93 21.15
C LEU A 352 -27.93 27.74 20.76
N THR A 353 -26.81 27.98 20.06
CA THR A 353 -25.90 26.91 19.66
C THR A 353 -25.17 26.30 20.85
N ASP A 354 -24.87 25.00 20.74
CA ASP A 354 -24.01 24.28 21.67
C ASP A 354 -22.52 24.57 21.45
N ASN A 355 -22.14 25.23 20.35
CA ASN A 355 -20.74 25.45 19.99
C ASN A 355 -20.15 26.69 20.67
N PHE A 356 -19.08 26.49 21.44
CA PHE A 356 -18.19 27.57 21.86
C PHE A 356 -17.03 27.74 20.88
N TYR A 357 -16.60 28.99 20.74
CA TYR A 357 -15.38 29.36 20.03
C TYR A 357 -14.49 30.17 20.96
N HIS A 358 -13.18 30.04 20.79
CA HIS A 358 -12.18 30.67 21.66
C HIS A 358 -12.49 30.44 23.15
N ALA A 359 -12.66 29.16 23.53
CA ALA A 359 -13.15 28.76 24.84
C ALA A 359 -12.08 28.91 25.95
N ASP A 360 -12.46 29.47 27.09
CA ASP A 360 -11.67 29.54 28.32
C ASP A 360 -12.63 29.37 29.52
N PRO A 361 -12.63 28.19 30.16
CA PRO A 361 -13.54 27.90 31.29
C PRO A 361 -13.35 28.83 32.50
N SER A 362 -12.21 29.50 32.63
CA SER A 362 -11.93 30.44 33.73
C SER A 362 -12.65 31.79 33.58
N LYS A 363 -13.17 32.08 32.38
CA LYS A 363 -13.79 33.37 32.04
C LYS A 363 -15.32 33.27 31.96
N PRO A 364 -16.05 34.36 32.23
CA PRO A 364 -17.50 34.35 32.13
C PRO A 364 -17.96 34.12 30.69
N ILE A 365 -19.10 33.46 30.53
CA ILE A 365 -19.73 33.26 29.22
C ILE A 365 -20.47 34.54 28.81
N PRO A 366 -20.09 35.19 27.69
CA PRO A 366 -20.80 36.37 27.19
C PRO A 366 -22.22 36.02 26.75
N ARG A 367 -23.12 37.02 26.82
CA ARG A 367 -24.52 36.93 26.34
C ARG A 367 -25.29 35.75 26.96
N ASN A 368 -25.04 35.48 28.25
CA ASN A 368 -25.62 34.35 28.98
C ASN A 368 -26.70 34.75 30.00
N LEU A 369 -27.43 35.82 29.74
CA LEU A 369 -28.44 36.35 30.67
C LEU A 369 -29.74 35.52 30.65
N PHE A 370 -30.17 35.07 29.47
CA PHE A 370 -31.46 34.41 29.25
C PHE A 370 -31.42 32.92 29.61
N LEU A 371 -32.55 32.39 30.13
CA LEU A 371 -32.67 30.99 30.55
C LEU A 371 -32.34 30.01 29.41
N LYS A 372 -32.79 30.30 28.18
CA LYS A 372 -32.47 29.47 27.01
C LYS A 372 -30.96 29.43 26.73
N SER A 373 -30.30 30.59 26.73
CA SER A 373 -28.85 30.68 26.54
C SER A 373 -28.03 29.97 27.62
N LYS A 374 -28.56 29.90 28.85
CA LYS A 374 -27.92 29.17 29.97
C LYS A 374 -28.04 27.65 29.84
N LYS A 375 -29.03 27.17 29.09
CA LYS A 375 -29.25 25.73 28.85
C LYS A 375 -28.51 25.22 27.61
N SER A 376 -28.06 26.11 26.74
CA SER A 376 -27.25 25.80 25.55
C SER A 376 -25.77 26.09 25.80
N GLY A 377 -24.92 25.53 24.94
CA GLY A 377 -23.47 25.72 25.01
C GLY A 377 -22.81 24.60 25.79
N LYS A 378 -21.95 23.83 25.11
CA LYS A 378 -21.18 22.74 25.69
C LYS A 378 -19.75 22.87 25.22
N PHE A 379 -18.82 22.94 26.17
CA PHE A 379 -17.41 22.80 25.85
C PHE A 379 -17.15 21.39 25.30
N LYS A 380 -16.23 21.30 24.34
CA LYS A 380 -15.76 20.09 23.70
C LYS A 380 -14.36 19.76 24.21
N GLN A 381 -13.33 20.27 23.57
CA GLN A 381 -11.93 20.08 23.99
C GLN A 381 -11.67 20.68 25.39
N CYS A 382 -12.36 21.76 25.73
CA CYS A 382 -12.30 22.39 27.06
C CYS A 382 -13.34 21.82 28.04
N ALA A 383 -13.92 20.65 27.79
CA ALA A 383 -14.86 20.04 28.72
C ALA A 383 -14.16 19.59 30.00
N ASN A 384 -14.79 19.83 31.15
CA ASN A 384 -14.33 19.41 32.48
C ASN A 384 -12.97 19.97 32.94
N VAL A 385 -12.44 21.00 32.28
CA VAL A 385 -11.24 21.72 32.70
C VAL A 385 -11.58 23.09 33.27
N SER A 386 -10.69 23.65 34.09
CA SER A 386 -10.95 24.92 34.79
C SER A 386 -10.23 26.12 34.17
N THR A 387 -9.18 25.88 33.38
CA THR A 387 -8.33 26.92 32.77
C THR A 387 -8.18 26.72 31.26
N ARG A 388 -7.78 27.78 30.54
CA ARG A 388 -7.52 27.71 29.09
C ARG A 388 -6.35 26.80 28.77
N GLU A 389 -5.31 26.83 29.60
CA GLU A 389 -4.08 26.06 29.41
C GLU A 389 -4.36 24.56 29.49
N GLU A 390 -5.26 24.15 30.38
CA GLU A 390 -5.70 22.76 30.53
C GLU A 390 -6.49 22.23 29.31
N CYS A 391 -7.05 23.09 28.45
CA CYS A 391 -7.67 22.65 27.21
C CYS A 391 -6.66 21.99 26.24
N ASN A 392 -5.37 22.32 26.37
CA ASN A 392 -4.25 21.76 25.60
C ASN A 392 -4.47 21.78 24.06
N CYS A 393 -4.91 22.92 23.54
CA CYS A 393 -5.17 23.10 22.10
C CYS A 393 -3.87 23.14 21.29
N THR A 394 -3.68 22.21 20.34
CA THR A 394 -2.54 22.20 19.42
C THR A 394 -2.65 23.30 18.37
N LEU A 395 -1.54 23.62 17.69
CA LEU A 395 -1.56 24.61 16.60
C LEU A 395 -2.56 24.20 15.51
N ASP A 396 -2.50 22.94 15.05
CA ASP A 396 -3.41 22.43 14.00
C ASP A 396 -4.88 22.54 14.39
N GLN A 397 -5.23 22.28 15.67
CA GLN A 397 -6.59 22.45 16.17
C GLN A 397 -7.04 23.92 16.15
N LYS A 398 -6.14 24.88 16.40
CA LYS A 398 -6.45 26.32 16.29
C LYS A 398 -6.69 26.74 14.84
N PHE A 399 -6.00 26.11 13.88
CA PHE A 399 -6.15 26.37 12.44
C PHE A 399 -7.32 25.61 11.81
N SER A 400 -7.73 24.50 12.40
CA SER A 400 -8.85 23.70 11.94
C SER A 400 -10.17 24.47 12.02
N HIS A 401 -10.97 24.34 10.96
CA HIS A 401 -12.36 24.79 10.94
C HIS A 401 -13.33 23.74 11.51
N ALA A 402 -12.84 22.54 11.86
CA ALA A 402 -13.68 21.47 12.33
C ALA A 402 -14.46 21.85 13.61
N VAL A 403 -15.77 21.61 13.64
CA VAL A 403 -16.67 21.84 14.78
C VAL A 403 -16.19 21.14 16.03
N ALA A 404 -15.56 19.98 15.90
CA ALA A 404 -14.95 19.24 17.00
C ALA A 404 -13.89 20.07 17.76
N PHE A 405 -13.21 20.97 17.06
CA PHE A 405 -12.14 21.82 17.58
C PHE A 405 -12.55 23.29 17.71
N SER A 406 -13.86 23.61 17.66
CA SER A 406 -14.35 24.99 17.75
C SER A 406 -13.87 25.70 19.01
N ASP A 407 -13.78 25.01 20.15
CA ASP A 407 -13.23 25.52 21.41
C ASP A 407 -11.81 26.11 21.27
N CYS A 408 -11.00 25.51 20.40
CA CYS A 408 -9.62 25.93 20.14
C CYS A 408 -9.54 27.06 19.11
N ARG A 409 -10.62 27.35 18.38
CA ARG A 409 -10.65 28.33 17.30
C ARG A 409 -10.68 29.76 17.84
N GLU A 410 -9.54 30.45 17.75
CA GLU A 410 -9.37 31.81 18.28
C GLU A 410 -9.62 32.90 17.22
N LYS A 411 -9.25 32.62 15.96
CA LYS A 411 -9.28 33.58 14.86
C LYS A 411 -10.07 33.02 13.68
N VAL A 412 -10.77 33.90 12.96
CA VAL A 412 -11.61 33.52 11.82
C VAL A 412 -11.48 34.53 10.67
N PRO A 413 -11.76 34.10 9.42
CA PRO A 413 -11.79 35.02 8.28
C PRO A 413 -12.91 36.06 8.44
N ARG A 414 -12.58 37.33 8.22
CA ARG A 414 -13.45 38.49 8.40
C ARG A 414 -13.80 39.12 7.06
N PHE A 415 -15.08 39.44 6.87
CA PHE A 415 -15.63 40.05 5.67
C PHE A 415 -16.52 41.25 6.03
N LYS A 416 -16.58 42.23 5.13
CA LYS A 416 -17.49 43.38 5.25
C LYS A 416 -18.92 42.98 4.88
N PHE A 417 -19.89 43.57 5.56
CA PHE A 417 -21.30 43.45 5.20
C PHE A 417 -21.68 44.29 3.97
N PRO A 418 -22.56 43.81 3.08
CA PRO A 418 -23.06 42.43 2.99
C PRO A 418 -22.06 41.52 2.28
N VAL A 419 -22.04 40.23 2.63
CA VAL A 419 -21.29 39.22 1.86
C VAL A 419 -22.19 38.75 0.73
N THR A 420 -21.89 39.14 -0.50
CA THR A 420 -22.65 38.77 -1.70
C THR A 420 -21.80 37.92 -2.63
N HIS A 421 -22.38 36.82 -3.13
CA HIS A 421 -21.76 35.96 -4.15
C HIS A 421 -20.37 35.43 -3.79
N TYR A 422 -20.17 35.02 -2.53
CA TYR A 422 -18.95 34.35 -2.11
C TYR A 422 -18.84 32.96 -2.77
N PRO A 423 -17.81 32.69 -3.59
CA PRO A 423 -17.70 31.42 -4.31
C PRO A 423 -17.23 30.30 -3.38
N VAL A 424 -18.06 29.26 -3.21
CA VAL A 424 -17.71 28.06 -2.44
C VAL A 424 -17.02 27.09 -3.40
N SER A 425 -15.68 27.12 -3.41
CA SER A 425 -14.85 26.24 -4.25
C SER A 425 -14.27 25.11 -3.42
N LEU A 426 -14.37 23.87 -3.90
CA LEU A 426 -13.93 22.67 -3.18
C LEU A 426 -12.94 21.87 -4.02
N ALA A 427 -11.95 21.27 -3.37
CA ALA A 427 -10.98 20.38 -3.98
C ALA A 427 -10.79 19.11 -3.16
N ILE A 428 -10.70 17.96 -3.82
CA ILE A 428 -10.30 16.69 -3.22
C ILE A 428 -8.79 16.56 -3.38
N HIS A 429 -8.13 16.24 -2.27
CA HIS A 429 -6.72 15.92 -2.20
C HIS A 429 -6.59 14.39 -2.08
N SER A 430 -5.64 13.80 -2.78
CA SER A 430 -5.40 12.35 -2.82
C SER A 430 -3.95 12.06 -3.21
N GLU A 431 -3.56 10.78 -3.23
CA GLU A 431 -2.23 10.33 -3.71
C GLU A 431 -1.95 10.80 -5.14
N ASP A 432 -2.97 10.84 -6.00
CA ASP A 432 -2.85 11.26 -7.41
C ASP A 432 -2.80 12.79 -7.59
N GLY A 433 -2.82 13.54 -6.48
CA GLY A 433 -2.80 15.01 -6.46
C GLY A 433 -4.16 15.63 -6.13
N ARG A 434 -4.35 16.87 -6.58
CA ARG A 434 -5.49 17.73 -6.24
C ARG A 434 -6.45 17.85 -7.42
N ALA A 435 -7.72 17.55 -7.21
CA ALA A 435 -8.77 17.69 -8.22
C ALA A 435 -9.95 18.52 -7.69
N PRO A 436 -10.54 19.43 -8.49
CA PRO A 436 -11.72 20.16 -8.05
C PRO A 436 -12.92 19.21 -7.91
N VAL A 437 -13.82 19.51 -6.97
CA VAL A 437 -15.06 18.75 -6.77
C VAL A 437 -16.08 19.17 -7.83
N LYS A 438 -16.43 18.24 -8.70
CA LYS A 438 -17.35 18.43 -9.84
C LYS A 438 -18.16 17.15 -10.07
N THR A 439 -19.19 17.23 -10.91
CA THR A 439 -20.02 16.07 -11.28
C THR A 439 -19.14 14.85 -11.63
N PRO A 440 -19.42 13.64 -11.08
CA PRO A 440 -20.66 13.20 -10.44
C PRO A 440 -20.82 13.53 -8.95
N TYR A 441 -19.85 14.19 -8.31
CA TYR A 441 -19.99 14.55 -6.89
C TYR A 441 -21.11 15.56 -6.69
N LEU A 442 -22.02 15.27 -5.77
CA LEU A 442 -23.04 16.18 -5.26
C LEU A 442 -22.80 16.43 -3.78
N VAL A 443 -23.17 17.61 -3.31
CA VAL A 443 -22.86 18.05 -1.94
C VAL A 443 -24.10 18.55 -1.22
N THR A 444 -24.13 18.38 0.10
CA THR A 444 -25.04 19.07 1.01
C THR A 444 -24.29 20.22 1.66
N VAL A 445 -25.00 21.32 1.96
CA VAL A 445 -24.44 22.49 2.65
C VAL A 445 -25.36 22.82 3.81
N THR A 446 -24.81 22.87 5.02
CA THR A 446 -25.56 23.18 6.25
C THR A 446 -24.82 24.21 7.08
N GLU A 447 -25.55 25.11 7.76
CA GLU A 447 -24.97 26.01 8.75
C GLU A 447 -25.05 25.33 10.13
N VAL A 448 -23.90 25.16 10.77
CA VAL A 448 -23.74 24.30 11.97
C VAL A 448 -24.44 24.90 13.19
N ASN A 449 -24.57 26.22 13.27
CA ASN A 449 -25.15 26.92 14.40
C ASN A 449 -26.64 27.25 14.21
N GLU A 450 -27.30 26.63 13.22
CA GLU A 450 -28.73 26.79 12.89
C GLU A 450 -29.13 28.22 12.53
N ARG A 451 -28.23 28.98 11.90
CA ARG A 451 -28.53 30.32 11.40
C ARG A 451 -29.19 30.25 10.03
N GLU A 452 -30.20 31.10 9.81
CA GLU A 452 -31.00 31.12 8.57
C GLU A 452 -30.71 32.33 7.67
N ASN A 453 -29.91 33.30 8.14
CA ASN A 453 -29.68 34.58 7.44
C ASN A 453 -28.64 34.47 6.30
N TRP A 454 -28.73 33.42 5.48
CA TRP A 454 -27.87 33.14 4.34
C TRP A 454 -28.66 32.50 3.21
N GLU A 455 -28.12 32.57 2.00
CA GLU A 455 -28.73 32.05 0.78
C GLU A 455 -27.64 31.47 -0.12
N LEU A 456 -27.89 30.30 -0.70
CA LEU A 456 -26.97 29.63 -1.62
C LEU A 456 -27.54 29.64 -3.04
N LYS A 457 -26.96 30.49 -3.88
CA LYS A 457 -27.23 30.48 -5.32
C LYS A 457 -26.46 29.32 -5.95
N HIS A 458 -27.15 28.54 -6.77
CA HIS A 458 -26.58 27.38 -7.43
C HIS A 458 -27.23 27.20 -8.80
N THR A 459 -26.51 26.53 -9.70
CA THR A 459 -27.01 26.14 -11.03
C THR A 459 -27.16 24.62 -11.07
N VAL A 460 -28.31 24.14 -11.56
CA VAL A 460 -28.56 22.71 -11.75
C VAL A 460 -28.59 22.39 -13.24
N PRO A 461 -27.52 21.81 -13.79
CA PRO A 461 -27.52 21.25 -15.13
C PRO A 461 -28.58 20.16 -15.29
N GLU A 462 -29.19 20.04 -16.48
CA GLU A 462 -30.30 19.11 -16.72
C GLU A 462 -29.90 17.63 -16.53
N ASN A 463 -28.64 17.28 -16.82
CA ASN A 463 -28.08 15.95 -16.59
C ASN A 463 -27.99 15.56 -15.10
N VAL A 464 -27.96 16.54 -14.19
CA VAL A 464 -27.85 16.33 -12.73
C VAL A 464 -29.22 16.35 -12.04
N LYS A 465 -30.21 17.00 -12.64
CA LYS A 465 -31.54 17.26 -12.06
C LYS A 465 -32.26 15.98 -11.60
N LYS A 466 -32.23 14.92 -12.42
CA LYS A 466 -32.86 13.63 -12.07
C LYS A 466 -32.23 13.00 -10.83
N LEU A 467 -30.89 13.01 -10.76
CA LEU A 467 -30.13 12.48 -9.64
C LEU A 467 -30.36 13.33 -8.37
N LYS A 468 -30.33 14.66 -8.50
CA LYS A 468 -30.65 15.60 -7.42
C LYS A 468 -32.02 15.31 -6.80
N ASN A 469 -33.08 15.28 -7.61
CA ASN A 469 -34.44 15.05 -7.11
C ASN A 469 -34.58 13.70 -6.39
N HIS A 470 -33.92 12.66 -6.90
CA HIS A 470 -33.91 11.34 -6.28
C HIS A 470 -33.22 11.36 -4.91
N LEU A 471 -32.04 11.99 -4.83
CA LEU A 471 -31.26 12.09 -3.59
C LEU A 471 -31.95 12.98 -2.55
N GLU A 472 -32.54 14.10 -2.95
CA GLU A 472 -33.32 14.97 -2.06
C GLU A 472 -34.52 14.23 -1.46
N SER A 473 -35.20 13.39 -2.25
CA SER A 473 -36.30 12.56 -1.77
C SER A 473 -35.87 11.53 -0.72
N ILE A 474 -34.66 10.97 -0.84
CA ILE A 474 -34.14 9.95 0.07
C ILE A 474 -33.56 10.59 1.33
N LEU A 475 -32.70 11.60 1.16
CA LEU A 475 -31.95 12.22 2.24
C LEU A 475 -32.77 13.25 3.02
N LYS A 476 -33.89 13.72 2.45
CA LYS A 476 -34.75 14.76 3.02
C LYS A 476 -34.00 16.06 3.34
N VAL A 477 -32.92 16.32 2.61
CA VAL A 477 -32.12 17.55 2.70
C VAL A 477 -31.81 18.07 1.30
N PRO A 478 -31.63 19.39 1.12
CA PRO A 478 -31.23 19.97 -0.17
C PRO A 478 -29.88 19.42 -0.65
N VAL A 479 -29.80 19.11 -1.94
CA VAL A 479 -28.58 18.59 -2.58
C VAL A 479 -28.16 19.53 -3.69
N TYR A 480 -26.88 19.91 -3.72
CA TYR A 480 -26.38 20.91 -4.63
C TYR A 480 -25.29 20.36 -5.57
N ASN A 481 -25.22 20.96 -6.75
CA ASN A 481 -24.07 20.80 -7.63
C ASN A 481 -22.91 21.62 -7.04
N PRO A 482 -21.74 21.01 -6.74
CA PRO A 482 -20.59 21.74 -6.18
C PRO A 482 -20.03 22.79 -7.15
N SER A 483 -20.29 22.66 -8.46
CA SER A 483 -19.87 23.65 -9.45
C SER A 483 -20.80 24.87 -9.44
N GLY A 484 -20.22 26.06 -9.17
CA GLY A 484 -20.95 27.33 -9.23
C GLY A 484 -21.75 27.68 -7.98
N LEU A 485 -21.38 27.13 -6.81
CA LEU A 485 -21.97 27.50 -5.53
C LEU A 485 -21.56 28.91 -5.13
N ASN A 486 -22.55 29.78 -4.93
CA ASN A 486 -22.36 31.16 -4.53
C ASN A 486 -23.17 31.48 -3.27
N LEU A 487 -22.46 31.66 -2.16
CA LEU A 487 -23.02 31.96 -0.86
C LEU A 487 -23.25 33.47 -0.71
N SER A 488 -24.42 33.85 -0.19
CA SER A 488 -24.73 35.22 0.20
C SER A 488 -25.17 35.24 1.66
N ILE A 489 -24.61 36.12 2.47
CA ILE A 489 -24.91 36.22 3.90
C ILE A 489 -25.51 37.59 4.18
N ARG A 490 -26.71 37.59 4.75
CA ARG A 490 -27.48 38.80 5.10
C ARG A 490 -27.47 39.09 6.60
N GLY A 491 -26.87 38.23 7.42
CA GLY A 491 -26.71 38.45 8.86
C GLY A 491 -25.32 38.97 9.24
N SER A 492 -25.14 39.20 10.55
CA SER A 492 -23.89 39.69 11.16
C SER A 492 -23.15 38.57 11.91
N GLU A 493 -21.88 38.82 12.26
CA GLU A 493 -21.02 37.96 13.07
C GLU A 493 -20.70 36.60 12.41
N LEU A 494 -20.41 35.57 13.21
CA LEU A 494 -19.87 34.28 12.74
C LEU A 494 -20.93 33.36 12.12
N PHE A 495 -20.64 32.85 10.92
CA PHE A 495 -21.32 31.73 10.28
C PHE A 495 -20.34 30.58 10.09
N HIS A 496 -20.82 29.35 10.31
CA HIS A 496 -20.02 28.13 10.18
C HIS A 496 -20.75 27.18 9.25
N PHE A 497 -20.17 26.90 8.09
CA PHE A 497 -20.74 26.01 7.08
C PHE A 497 -20.04 24.65 7.08
N ARG A 498 -20.85 23.59 7.01
CA ARG A 498 -20.41 22.23 6.72
C ARG A 498 -20.84 21.86 5.31
N VAL A 499 -19.90 21.34 4.54
CA VAL A 499 -20.13 20.81 3.20
C VAL A 499 -19.77 19.33 3.20
N SER A 500 -20.70 18.48 2.76
CA SER A 500 -20.49 17.02 2.75
C SER A 500 -20.84 16.44 1.40
N VAL A 501 -20.00 15.54 0.87
CA VAL A 501 -20.31 14.80 -0.35
C VAL A 501 -21.39 13.75 -0.07
N VAL A 502 -22.38 13.67 -0.95
CA VAL A 502 -23.46 12.67 -0.84
C VAL A 502 -22.90 11.25 -1.00
N PRO A 503 -23.30 10.27 -0.16
CA PRO A 503 -22.85 8.89 -0.29
C PRO A 503 -23.16 8.26 -1.65
N GLY A 504 -22.33 7.29 -2.07
CA GLY A 504 -22.57 6.47 -3.28
C GLY A 504 -21.78 6.86 -4.54
N VAL A 505 -20.93 7.90 -4.46
CA VAL A 505 -19.99 8.30 -5.53
C VAL A 505 -18.52 8.13 -5.13
N THR A 506 -18.27 7.80 -3.87
CA THR A 506 -16.97 7.49 -3.27
C THR A 506 -17.21 6.67 -2.02
N PHE A 507 -16.22 5.87 -1.59
CA PHE A 507 -16.21 5.21 -0.29
C PHE A 507 -15.80 6.14 0.85
N CYS A 508 -15.32 7.35 0.55
CA CYS A 508 -14.88 8.31 1.54
C CYS A 508 -16.01 9.20 2.05
N GLU A 509 -16.05 9.40 3.36
CA GLU A 509 -16.87 10.45 3.99
C GLU A 509 -16.17 11.80 3.85
N LEU A 510 -16.31 12.40 2.66
CA LEU A 510 -15.69 13.68 2.36
C LEU A 510 -16.54 14.81 2.96
N VAL A 511 -16.01 15.41 4.02
CA VAL A 511 -16.61 16.54 4.73
C VAL A 511 -15.57 17.65 4.84
N GLU A 512 -16.00 18.88 4.62
CA GLU A 512 -15.20 20.06 4.84
C GLU A 512 -16.02 21.11 5.56
N GLU A 513 -15.37 21.88 6.42
CA GLU A 513 -16.01 22.95 7.19
C GLU A 513 -15.25 24.26 7.00
N PHE A 514 -15.98 25.37 6.96
CA PHE A 514 -15.37 26.70 6.87
C PHE A 514 -16.22 27.75 7.57
N GLU A 515 -15.57 28.85 7.96
CA GLU A 515 -16.16 29.90 8.78
C GLU A 515 -16.03 31.26 8.11
N ILE A 516 -17.04 32.10 8.28
CA ILE A 516 -17.08 33.47 7.77
C ILE A 516 -17.60 34.39 8.88
N TYR A 517 -16.83 35.38 9.29
CA TYR A 517 -17.26 36.42 10.20
C TYR A 517 -17.65 37.69 9.43
N VAL A 518 -18.91 38.10 9.53
CA VAL A 518 -19.43 39.30 8.88
C VAL A 518 -19.42 40.47 9.85
N ASP A 519 -18.71 41.54 9.50
CA ASP A 519 -18.55 42.74 10.33
C ASP A 519 -19.01 44.01 9.60
N GLU A 520 -19.03 45.15 10.31
CA GLU A 520 -19.46 46.46 9.79
C GLU A 520 -20.91 46.48 9.29
N VAL A 521 -21.78 45.74 9.98
CA VAL A 521 -23.22 45.70 9.65
C VAL A 521 -23.85 47.05 10.01
N PRO A 522 -24.61 47.68 9.10
CA PRO A 522 -25.29 48.94 9.39
C PRO A 522 -26.31 48.73 10.52
N LEU A 523 -26.64 49.81 11.24
CA LEU A 523 -27.66 49.72 12.28
C LEU A 523 -28.98 49.23 11.67
N PRO A 524 -29.63 48.22 12.27
CA PRO A 524 -30.87 47.67 11.74
C PRO A 524 -31.94 48.76 11.73
N PHE A 525 -32.74 48.83 10.67
CA PHE A 525 -33.88 49.75 10.60
C PHE A 525 -34.88 49.44 11.73
N PRO A 526 -35.41 50.44 12.47
CA PRO A 526 -35.29 51.89 12.26
C PRO A 526 -34.23 52.57 13.15
N GLY A 527 -33.15 51.89 13.54
CA GLY A 527 -32.14 52.39 14.48
C GLY A 527 -31.57 53.77 14.13
N HIS A 528 -31.14 53.98 12.88
CA HIS A 528 -30.70 55.30 12.41
C HIS A 528 -31.81 56.35 12.52
N THR A 529 -33.04 56.00 12.16
CA THR A 529 -34.20 56.88 12.24
C THR A 529 -34.52 57.24 13.70
N LEU A 530 -34.45 56.27 14.61
CA LEU A 530 -34.67 56.48 16.05
C LEU A 530 -33.60 57.37 16.66
N ILE A 531 -32.33 57.16 16.33
CA ILE A 531 -31.23 58.02 16.79
C ILE A 531 -31.41 59.44 16.25
N ALA A 532 -31.75 59.59 14.98
CA ALA A 532 -32.00 60.89 14.36
C ALA A 532 -33.20 61.61 15.00
N ILE A 533 -34.32 60.92 15.23
CA ILE A 533 -35.51 61.47 15.91
C ILE A 533 -35.16 61.86 17.34
N ALA A 534 -34.51 60.98 18.11
CA ALA A 534 -34.13 61.26 19.49
C ALA A 534 -33.19 62.47 19.57
N THR A 535 -32.22 62.55 18.66
CA THR A 535 -31.28 63.68 18.59
C THR A 535 -32.01 64.97 18.21
N ALA A 536 -32.95 64.92 17.26
CA ALA A 536 -33.76 66.07 16.87
C ALA A 536 -34.65 66.58 18.02
N VAL A 537 -35.28 65.67 18.77
CA VAL A 537 -36.10 66.01 19.94
C VAL A 537 -35.25 66.63 21.05
N VAL A 538 -34.07 66.07 21.34
CA VAL A 538 -33.16 66.60 22.36
C VAL A 538 -32.62 67.97 21.95
N LEU A 539 -32.17 68.14 20.69
CA LEU A 539 -31.71 69.44 20.19
C LEU A 539 -32.84 70.47 20.22
N GLY A 540 -34.02 70.11 19.71
CA GLY A 540 -35.19 70.99 19.69
C GLY A 540 -35.61 71.41 21.11
N GLY A 541 -35.63 70.46 22.06
CA GLY A 541 -35.89 70.72 23.47
C GLY A 541 -34.85 71.64 24.10
N MET A 542 -33.55 71.43 23.82
CA MET A 542 -32.48 72.31 24.28
C MET A 542 -32.61 73.72 23.72
N ILE A 543 -32.90 73.87 22.42
CA ILE A 543 -33.12 75.17 21.78
C ILE A 543 -34.34 75.87 22.40
N PHE A 544 -35.43 75.14 22.62
CA PHE A 544 -36.64 75.68 23.25
C PHE A 544 -36.39 76.13 24.69
N ILE A 545 -35.66 75.35 25.49
CA ILE A 545 -35.27 75.74 26.85
C ILE A 545 -34.41 77.00 26.84
N VAL A 546 -33.42 77.10 25.95
CA VAL A 546 -32.58 78.30 25.80
C VAL A 546 -33.44 79.51 25.43
N PHE A 547 -34.35 79.36 24.47
CA PHE A 547 -35.28 80.41 24.06
C PHE A 547 -36.20 80.87 25.20
N MET A 548 -36.76 79.93 25.97
CA MET A 548 -37.61 80.24 27.12
C MET A 548 -36.84 80.94 28.26
N LEU A 549 -35.59 80.55 28.51
CA LEU A 549 -34.71 81.21 29.47
C LEU A 549 -34.39 82.65 29.04
N GLN A 550 -34.19 82.87 27.74
CA GLN A 550 -33.93 84.18 27.16
C GLN A 550 -35.16 85.10 27.25
N ILE A 551 -36.37 84.60 26.96
CA ILE A 551 -37.63 85.37 27.12
C ILE A 551 -37.88 85.77 28.57
N ARG A 552 -37.58 84.87 29.52
CA ARG A 552 -37.79 85.12 30.95
C ARG A 552 -36.67 85.96 31.58
N ASN A 553 -35.69 86.44 30.81
CA ASN A 553 -34.51 87.18 31.31
C ASN A 553 -33.75 86.43 32.41
N ILE A 554 -33.80 85.09 32.38
CA ILE A 554 -33.08 84.24 33.33
C ILE A 554 -31.76 83.86 32.68
N HIS A 555 -30.67 84.47 33.15
CA HIS A 555 -29.32 84.09 32.76
C HIS A 555 -28.76 83.02 33.73
N PRO A 556 -28.83 81.72 33.39
CA PRO A 556 -28.35 80.66 34.27
C PRO A 556 -26.85 80.78 34.59
N TRP A 557 -26.06 81.39 33.69
CA TRP A 557 -24.64 81.67 33.90
C TRP A 557 -24.40 82.67 35.05
N ASP A 558 -25.29 83.65 35.25
CA ASP A 558 -25.17 84.62 36.34
C ASP A 558 -25.53 84.01 37.69
N LYS A 559 -26.53 83.09 37.72
CA LYS A 559 -26.84 82.27 38.90
C LYS A 559 -25.73 81.26 39.23
N CYS A 560 -25.10 80.66 38.22
CA CYS A 560 -23.98 79.72 38.42
C CYS A 560 -22.72 80.44 38.92
N LYS A 561 -22.44 81.65 38.41
CA LYS A 561 -21.38 82.53 38.93
C LYS A 561 -21.61 82.96 40.38
N THR A 562 -22.86 83.23 40.78
CA THR A 562 -23.18 83.55 42.18
C THR A 562 -23.03 82.32 43.09
N PHE A 563 -23.34 81.12 42.60
CA PHE A 563 -23.15 79.87 43.34
C PHE A 563 -21.66 79.50 43.50
N LEU A 564 -20.86 79.64 42.44
CA LEU A 564 -19.40 79.44 42.47
C LEU A 564 -18.65 80.51 43.26
N LYS A 565 -19.13 81.76 43.29
CA LYS A 565 -18.61 82.79 44.22
C LYS A 565 -18.96 82.49 45.67
N ARG A 566 -20.15 81.94 45.95
CA ARG A 566 -20.54 81.50 47.30
C ARG A 566 -19.73 80.29 47.79
N SER A 567 -19.38 79.34 46.92
CA SER A 567 -18.56 78.18 47.31
C SER A 567 -17.08 78.50 47.52
N LYS A 568 -16.61 79.68 47.11
CA LYS A 568 -15.25 80.20 47.40
C LYS A 568 -15.18 81.03 48.69
N MET A 569 -16.32 81.28 49.35
CA MET A 569 -16.42 82.02 50.61
C MET A 569 -16.85 81.14 51.80
N ASN A 570 -16.71 79.81 51.67
CA ASN A 570 -16.77 78.86 52.78
C ASN A 570 -15.43 78.12 52.88
#